data_AF-A0A8S3JXT7-F1
#
_entry.id   AF-A0A8S3JXT7-F1
#
_cell.length_a   1.000
_cell.length_b   1.000
_cell.length_c   1.000
_cell.angle_alpha   90.00
_cell.angle_beta   90.00
_cell.angle_gamma   90.00
#
_symmetry.space_group_name_H-M   'P 1'
#
loop_
_entity.id
_entity.type
_entity.pdbx_description
1 polymer ?
#
loop_
_entity_poly.entity_id
_entity_poly.type
_entity_poly.pdbx_seq_one_letter_code
_entity_poly.pdbx_strand_id
1 'polypeptide(L)'
;EYEQVSIRFTEEIKPGTGCLHIEFKGTINDQLNGFYRTKDNNQIGACTQFEPAYARQAFPCFDEPALKAKFTISIRASKHLTTLSNMPIKSHRNDGPHTCIYDFDTTPIMSTYLVAYVIGAYDYVEAHDSNNV
;
A
#
# COMPACT_ATOMS: atom_id res chain seq x y z
N GLU A 1 -0.83 20.11 14.85
CA GLU A 1 -1.87 19.17 15.28
C GLU A 1 -1.26 17.77 15.31
N TYR A 2 -1.60 16.93 16.29
CA TYR A 2 -1.11 15.55 16.30
C TYR A 2 -1.99 14.72 15.36
N GLU A 3 -1.41 14.20 14.27
CA GLU A 3 -2.11 13.32 13.31
C GLU A 3 -2.29 11.92 13.91
N GLN A 4 -3.19 11.79 14.89
CA GLN A 4 -3.41 10.58 15.67
C GLN A 4 -4.90 10.25 15.79
N VAL A 5 -5.20 8.96 15.91
CA VAL A 5 -6.54 8.44 16.23
C VAL A 5 -6.49 7.68 17.55
N SER A 6 -7.51 7.84 18.38
CA SER A 6 -7.66 7.12 19.65
C SER A 6 -8.81 6.12 19.57
N ILE A 7 -8.51 4.84 19.78
CA ILE A 7 -9.51 3.76 19.83
C ILE A 7 -9.68 3.36 21.29
N ARG A 8 -10.91 3.49 21.80
CA ARG A 8 -11.24 3.17 23.20
C ARG A 8 -11.94 1.81 23.26
N PHE A 9 -11.43 0.95 24.14
CA PHE A 9 -12.03 -0.33 24.45
C PHE A 9 -12.84 -0.21 25.74
N THR A 10 -13.91 -0.99 25.86
CA THR A 10 -14.77 -1.01 27.06
C THR A 10 -14.07 -1.66 28.25
N GLU A 11 -13.08 -2.51 27.98
CA GLU A 11 -12.28 -3.21 28.97
C GLU A 11 -10.79 -3.01 28.69
N GLU A 12 -9.97 -3.24 29.72
CA GLU A 12 -8.52 -3.22 29.60
C GLU A 12 -8.02 -4.35 28.68
N ILE A 13 -7.13 -4.02 27.73
CA ILE A 13 -6.49 -5.01 26.88
C ILE A 13 -5.42 -5.74 27.69
N LYS A 14 -5.64 -7.04 27.92
CA LYS A 14 -4.65 -7.89 28.58
C LYS A 14 -3.40 -8.06 27.71
N PRO A 15 -2.19 -8.19 28.30
CA PRO A 15 -0.98 -8.49 27.56
C PRO A 15 -1.14 -9.75 26.69
N GLY A 16 -0.73 -9.66 25.42
CA GLY A 16 -0.81 -10.77 24.48
C GLY A 16 -0.87 -10.32 23.01
N THR A 17 -1.17 -11.26 22.13
CA THR A 17 -1.38 -10.98 20.70
C THR A 17 -2.83 -10.59 20.45
N GLY A 18 -3.04 -9.53 19.67
CA GLY A 18 -4.36 -9.09 19.22
C GLY A 18 -4.35 -8.75 17.73
N CYS A 19 -5.54 -8.64 17.14
CA CYS A 19 -5.75 -8.16 15.79
C CYS A 19 -6.68 -6.95 15.84
N LEU A 20 -6.23 -5.83 15.25
CA LEU A 20 -7.03 -4.63 15.09
C LEU A 20 -7.40 -4.50 13.62
N HIS A 21 -8.69 -4.60 13.32
CA HIS A 21 -9.23 -4.39 11.98
C HIS A 21 -9.84 -2.99 11.90
N ILE A 22 -9.43 -2.22 10.88
CA ILE A 22 -9.94 -0.88 10.64
C ILE A 22 -10.37 -0.77 9.18
N GLU A 23 -11.65 -0.53 8.95
CA GLU A 23 -12.15 -0.10 7.65
C GLU A 23 -12.08 1.42 7.56
N PHE A 24 -11.52 1.93 6.47
CA PHE A 24 -11.37 3.37 6.26
C PHE A 24 -11.54 3.72 4.78
N LYS A 25 -11.75 5.01 4.52
CA LYS A 25 -11.77 5.59 3.18
C LYS A 25 -10.96 6.88 3.18
N GLY A 26 -10.27 7.14 2.08
CA GLY A 26 -9.48 8.35 1.87
C GLY A 26 -9.65 8.86 0.44
N THR A 27 -9.26 10.11 0.22
CA THR A 27 -9.23 10.71 -1.11
C THR A 27 -7.81 10.59 -1.64
N ILE A 28 -7.65 10.06 -2.86
CA ILE A 28 -6.37 10.12 -3.56
C ILE A 28 -6.09 11.58 -3.88
N ASN A 29 -5.06 12.14 -3.27
CA ASN A 29 -4.77 13.56 -3.31
C ASN A 29 -3.92 13.92 -4.56
N ASP A 30 -3.63 15.21 -4.77
CA ASP A 30 -2.76 15.70 -5.85
C ASP A 30 -1.44 16.29 -5.31
N GLN A 31 -1.14 16.01 -4.05
CA GLN A 31 0.09 16.39 -3.36
C GLN A 31 1.07 15.22 -3.52
N LEU A 32 2.35 15.47 -3.81
CA LEU A 32 3.32 14.40 -4.08
C LEU A 32 3.75 13.63 -2.80
N ASN A 33 2.78 13.28 -1.94
CA ASN A 33 2.93 12.62 -0.65
C ASN A 33 1.70 11.74 -0.34
N GLY A 34 1.88 10.80 0.57
CA GLY A 34 0.82 9.85 0.90
C GLY A 34 0.49 8.98 -0.30
N PHE A 35 -0.80 8.72 -0.53
CA PHE A 35 -1.28 8.07 -1.74
C PHE A 35 -1.92 9.11 -2.67
N TYR A 36 -1.26 9.37 -3.79
CA TYR A 36 -1.56 10.53 -4.64
C TYR A 36 -1.67 10.16 -6.12
N ARG A 37 -2.34 11.03 -6.88
CA ARG A 37 -2.57 10.86 -8.32
C ARG A 37 -1.35 11.32 -9.10
N THR A 38 -0.97 10.53 -10.09
CA THR A 38 -0.01 10.92 -11.14
C THR A 38 -0.75 11.20 -12.44
N LYS A 39 -0.24 12.14 -13.22
CA LYS A 39 -0.76 12.43 -14.56
C LYS A 39 0.39 12.52 -15.54
N ASP A 40 0.41 11.63 -16.52
CA ASP A 40 1.36 11.67 -17.64
C ASP A 40 0.61 11.51 -18.96
N ASN A 41 0.85 12.41 -19.93
CA ASN A 41 0.22 12.36 -21.26
C ASN A 41 -1.29 12.07 -21.27
N ASN A 42 -2.05 12.70 -20.36
CA ASN A 42 -3.49 12.48 -20.11
C ASN A 42 -3.90 11.12 -19.52
N GLN A 43 -2.95 10.25 -19.20
CA GLN A 43 -3.20 9.04 -18.43
C GLN A 43 -3.10 9.34 -16.94
N ILE A 44 -4.05 8.80 -16.17
CA ILE A 44 -4.11 8.97 -14.72
C ILE A 44 -3.61 7.68 -14.08
N GLY A 45 -2.63 7.83 -13.19
CA GLY A 45 -2.19 6.78 -12.28
C GLY A 45 -2.31 7.23 -10.83
N ALA A 46 -1.85 6.38 -9.93
CA ALA A 46 -1.65 6.70 -8.54
C ALA A 46 -0.42 5.97 -8.00
N CYS A 47 0.34 6.62 -7.14
CA CYS A 47 1.47 6.02 -6.45
C CYS A 47 1.61 6.57 -5.03
N THR A 48 2.52 5.98 -4.29
CA THR A 48 2.78 6.31 -2.89
C THR A 48 4.11 7.03 -2.71
N GLN A 49 4.14 8.06 -1.88
CA GLN A 49 5.35 8.67 -1.33
C GLN A 49 5.17 8.87 0.17
N PHE A 50 5.71 7.95 0.97
CA PHE A 50 5.45 7.92 2.41
C PHE A 50 6.55 8.53 3.28
N GLU A 51 7.75 8.75 2.75
CA GLU A 51 8.80 9.40 3.52
C GLU A 51 8.52 10.91 3.69
N PRO A 52 8.68 11.48 4.91
CA PRO A 52 9.10 10.79 6.14
C PRO A 52 7.96 10.14 6.95
N ALA A 53 6.74 10.68 6.91
CA ALA A 53 5.64 10.29 7.80
C ALA A 53 4.25 10.43 7.13
N TYR A 54 4.16 10.09 5.85
CA TYR A 54 2.93 10.20 5.07
C TYR A 54 2.20 8.87 4.86
N ALA A 55 2.71 7.74 5.38
CA ALA A 55 2.00 6.46 5.32
C ALA A 55 0.63 6.54 6.00
N ARG A 56 0.56 7.28 7.13
CA ARG A 56 -0.68 7.57 7.87
C ARG A 56 -1.78 8.25 7.05
N GLN A 57 -1.44 8.92 5.95
CA GLN A 57 -2.42 9.54 5.06
C GLN A 57 -3.09 8.53 4.11
N ALA A 58 -2.44 7.38 3.90
CA ALA A 58 -2.94 6.32 3.04
C ALA A 58 -3.63 5.19 3.82
N PHE A 59 -3.16 4.86 5.02
CA PHE A 59 -3.78 3.88 5.90
C PHE A 59 -3.44 4.13 7.39
N PRO A 60 -4.35 3.84 8.33
CA PRO A 60 -4.06 3.93 9.76
C PRO A 60 -2.93 2.98 10.16
N CYS A 61 -1.84 3.53 10.71
CA CYS A 61 -0.68 2.76 11.13
C CYS A 61 0.10 3.45 12.25
N PHE A 62 1.00 2.70 12.89
CA PHE A 62 2.01 3.24 13.79
C PHE A 62 3.17 3.80 12.98
N ASP A 63 3.00 5.02 12.48
CA ASP A 63 3.87 5.62 11.48
C ASP A 63 5.13 6.25 12.08
N GLU A 64 5.96 5.42 12.69
CA GLU A 64 7.27 5.75 13.24
C GLU A 64 8.33 4.79 12.68
N PRO A 65 9.52 5.27 12.24
CA PRO A 65 10.52 4.41 11.60
C PRO A 65 10.97 3.20 12.42
N ALA A 66 10.95 3.29 13.76
CA ALA A 66 11.35 2.22 14.66
C ALA A 66 10.32 1.09 14.76
N LEU A 67 9.04 1.36 14.47
CA LEU A 67 7.92 0.42 14.60
C LEU A 67 7.76 -0.41 13.33
N LYS A 68 8.71 -1.31 13.09
CA LYS A 68 8.75 -2.14 11.88
C LYS A 68 7.73 -3.29 11.93
N ALA A 69 7.20 -3.65 10.78
CA ALA A 69 6.24 -4.74 10.62
C ALA A 69 6.43 -5.45 9.27
N LYS A 70 5.72 -6.58 9.11
CA LYS A 70 5.52 -7.22 7.81
C LYS A 70 4.22 -6.72 7.21
N PHE A 71 4.20 -6.49 5.91
CA PHE A 71 3.03 -6.01 5.18
C PHE A 71 2.58 -7.05 4.17
N THR A 72 1.29 -7.41 4.22
CA THR A 72 0.62 -8.21 3.19
C THR A 72 -0.37 -7.28 2.50
N ILE A 73 -0.16 -7.03 1.21
CA ILE A 73 -0.89 -6.00 0.46
C ILE A 73 -1.77 -6.67 -0.59
N SER A 74 -3.02 -6.25 -0.68
CA SER A 74 -3.94 -6.60 -1.75
C SER A 74 -4.49 -5.34 -2.38
N ILE A 75 -4.45 -5.24 -3.72
CA ILE A 75 -4.90 -4.06 -4.46
C ILE A 75 -6.00 -4.47 -5.42
N ARG A 76 -7.14 -3.80 -5.32
CA ARG A 76 -8.24 -3.89 -6.28
C ARG A 76 -8.04 -2.80 -7.34
N ALA A 77 -7.77 -3.19 -8.58
CA ALA A 77 -7.52 -2.27 -9.68
C ALA A 77 -8.20 -2.73 -10.98
N SER A 78 -8.23 -1.85 -11.99
CA SER A 78 -8.74 -2.25 -13.30
C SER A 78 -7.75 -3.16 -14.02
N LYS A 79 -8.27 -4.16 -14.74
CA LYS A 79 -7.45 -5.21 -15.42
C LYS A 79 -6.46 -4.68 -16.46
N HIS A 80 -6.69 -3.48 -16.99
CA HIS A 80 -5.82 -2.86 -18.00
C HIS A 80 -4.75 -1.96 -17.38
N LEU A 81 -4.71 -1.82 -16.05
CA LEU A 81 -3.70 -1.03 -15.35
C LEU A 81 -2.65 -1.95 -14.75
N THR A 82 -1.39 -1.56 -14.94
CA THR A 82 -0.24 -2.14 -14.24
C THR A 82 -0.37 -1.84 -12.76
N THR A 83 -0.22 -2.87 -11.92
CA THR A 83 -0.30 -2.77 -10.46
C THR A 83 0.97 -3.35 -9.85
N LEU A 84 1.73 -2.52 -9.13
CA LEU A 84 3.00 -2.88 -8.51
C LEU A 84 2.95 -2.62 -7.00
N SER A 85 3.79 -3.34 -6.26
CA SER A 85 3.99 -3.19 -4.82
C SER A 85 5.43 -3.58 -4.46
N ASN A 86 5.77 -3.57 -3.17
CA ASN A 86 7.10 -3.96 -2.67
C ASN A 86 7.51 -5.39 -3.05
N MET A 87 6.54 -6.31 -3.13
CA MET A 87 6.76 -7.74 -3.33
C MET A 87 6.12 -8.18 -4.65
N PRO A 88 6.51 -9.33 -5.23
CA PRO A 88 5.86 -9.87 -6.42
C PRO A 88 4.40 -10.24 -6.15
N ILE A 89 3.60 -10.29 -7.23
CA ILE A 89 2.22 -10.77 -7.18
C ILE A 89 2.25 -12.27 -6.86
N LYS A 90 1.66 -12.64 -5.72
CA LYS A 90 1.47 -14.02 -5.29
C LYS A 90 0.32 -14.69 -6.03
N SER A 91 -0.80 -13.97 -6.16
CA SER A 91 -2.00 -14.44 -6.84
C SER A 91 -2.83 -13.26 -7.30
N HIS A 92 -3.73 -13.49 -8.25
CA HIS A 92 -4.73 -12.52 -8.63
C HIS A 92 -6.07 -13.22 -8.89
N ARG A 93 -7.16 -12.51 -8.66
CA ARG A 93 -8.52 -13.03 -8.87
C ARG A 93 -9.41 -12.00 -9.54
N ASN A 94 -10.19 -12.47 -10.52
CA ASN A 94 -11.21 -11.64 -11.16
C ASN A 94 -12.24 -11.17 -10.12
N ASP A 95 -12.59 -9.90 -10.18
CA ASP A 95 -13.55 -9.28 -9.29
C ASP A 95 -14.53 -8.44 -10.11
N GLY A 96 -15.18 -9.08 -11.06
CA GLY A 96 -16.03 -8.46 -12.08
C GLY A 96 -15.41 -8.42 -13.48
N PRO A 97 -16.10 -7.80 -14.45
CA PRO A 97 -15.67 -7.79 -15.85
C PRO A 97 -14.38 -6.98 -16.06
N HIS A 98 -14.23 -5.84 -15.37
CA HIS A 98 -13.15 -4.87 -15.61
C HIS A 98 -12.13 -4.74 -14.47
N THR A 99 -12.32 -5.49 -13.38
CA THR A 99 -11.58 -5.34 -12.13
C THR A 99 -10.96 -6.65 -11.69
N CYS A 100 -9.78 -6.55 -11.08
CA CYS A 100 -9.01 -7.67 -10.54
C CYS A 100 -8.50 -7.28 -9.15
N ILE A 101 -8.37 -8.27 -8.27
CA ILE A 101 -7.67 -8.11 -7.00
C ILE A 101 -6.33 -8.83 -7.12
N TYR A 102 -5.25 -8.08 -6.94
CA TYR A 102 -3.88 -8.57 -6.95
C TYR A 102 -3.38 -8.69 -5.52
N ASP A 103 -3.05 -9.91 -5.11
CA ASP A 103 -2.47 -10.20 -3.79
C ASP A 103 -0.95 -10.33 -3.94
N PHE A 104 -0.21 -9.56 -3.16
CA PHE A 104 1.25 -9.56 -3.16
C PHE A 104 1.81 -10.45 -2.05
N ASP A 105 3.03 -10.94 -2.23
CA ASP A 105 3.73 -11.67 -1.18
C ASP A 105 3.98 -10.78 0.05
N THR A 106 4.10 -11.40 1.23
CA THR A 106 4.36 -10.67 2.47
C THR A 106 5.78 -10.12 2.48
N THR A 107 5.94 -8.84 2.80
CA THR A 107 7.25 -8.19 2.90
C THR A 107 8.12 -8.80 4.02
N PRO A 108 9.45 -8.63 3.96
CA PRO A 108 10.30 -8.65 5.15
C PRO A 108 9.86 -7.61 6.19
N ILE A 109 10.47 -7.66 7.38
CA ILE A 109 10.24 -6.64 8.42
C ILE A 109 10.83 -5.31 7.94
N MET A 110 9.98 -4.30 7.80
CA MET A 110 10.36 -2.96 7.29
C MET A 110 9.55 -1.85 7.96
N SER A 111 10.00 -0.61 7.80
CA SER A 111 9.32 0.58 8.31
C SER A 111 8.17 1.02 7.38
N THR A 112 7.16 1.70 7.92
CA THR A 112 5.96 2.15 7.19
C THR A 112 6.27 3.05 6.00
N TYR A 113 7.26 3.94 6.11
CA TYR A 113 7.62 4.87 5.03
C TYR A 113 8.16 4.20 3.75
N LEU A 114 8.56 2.91 3.84
CA LEU A 114 9.02 2.12 2.70
C LEU A 114 7.89 1.38 1.99
N VAL A 115 6.67 1.34 2.57
CA VAL A 115 5.52 0.71 1.90
C VAL A 115 5.27 1.46 0.60
N ALA A 116 5.22 0.73 -0.50
CA ALA A 116 5.08 1.30 -1.81
C ALA A 116 4.09 0.51 -2.66
N TYR A 117 3.22 1.21 -3.37
CA TYR A 117 2.39 0.63 -4.41
C TYR A 117 2.05 1.64 -5.49
N VAL A 118 1.87 1.13 -6.71
CA VAL A 118 1.64 1.93 -7.92
C VAL A 118 0.54 1.29 -8.75
N ILE A 119 -0.38 2.12 -9.25
CA ILE A 119 -1.44 1.73 -10.18
C ILE A 119 -1.41 2.70 -11.36
N GLY A 120 -1.31 2.22 -12.59
CA GLY A 120 -1.35 3.07 -13.77
C GLY A 120 -1.08 2.31 -15.06
N ALA A 121 -1.23 2.99 -16.19
CA ALA A 121 -0.89 2.42 -17.49
C ALA A 121 0.60 2.65 -17.76
N TYR A 122 1.41 1.66 -17.37
CA TYR A 122 2.87 1.69 -17.52
C TYR A 122 3.32 0.48 -18.34
N ASP A 123 4.16 0.72 -19.33
CA ASP A 123 4.96 -0.31 -19.99
C ASP A 123 6.19 -0.63 -19.14
N TYR A 124 6.76 -1.82 -19.31
CA TYR A 124 7.98 -2.22 -18.64
C TYR A 124 8.92 -2.94 -19.60
N VAL A 125 10.21 -2.87 -19.27
CA VAL A 125 11.26 -3.70 -19.86
C VAL A 125 11.84 -4.51 -18.73
N GLU A 126 11.83 -5.83 -18.88
CA GLU A 126 12.44 -6.76 -17.92
C GLU A 126 13.75 -7.33 -18.49
N ALA A 127 14.70 -7.56 -17.61
CA ALA A 127 15.95 -8.24 -17.91
C ALA A 127 16.35 -9.06 -16.69
N HIS A 128 16.94 -10.23 -16.92
CA HIS A 128 17.51 -11.06 -15.88
C HIS A 128 19.02 -10.89 -15.85
N ASP A 129 19.59 -10.80 -14.65
CA ASP A 129 21.03 -10.83 -14.50
C ASP A 129 21.58 -12.27 -14.63
N SER A 130 22.91 -12.41 -14.59
CA SER A 130 23.58 -13.71 -14.68
C SER A 130 23.26 -14.67 -13.54
N ASN A 131 22.66 -14.18 -12.45
CA ASN A 131 22.21 -14.97 -11.31
C ASN A 131 20.71 -15.30 -11.39
N ASN A 132 20.06 -15.01 -12.52
CA ASN A 132 18.63 -15.20 -12.72
C ASN A 132 17.77 -14.38 -11.73
N VAL A 133 18.33 -13.26 -11.24
CA VAL A 133 17.62 -12.23 -10.47
C VAL A 133 17.07 -11.20 -11.43
#